data_AF-A0A9K3KGJ6-F1
#
_entry.id   AF-A0A9K3KGJ6-F1
#
_cell.length_a   1.000
_cell.length_b   1.000
_cell.length_c   1.000
_cell.angle_alpha   90.00
_cell.angle_beta   90.00
_cell.angle_gamma   90.00
#
_symmetry.space_group_name_H-M   'P 1'
#
loop_
_entity.id
_entity.type
_entity.pdbx_description
1 polymer ?
#
loop_
_entity_poly.entity_id
_entity_poly.type
_entity_poly.pdbx_seq_one_letter_code
_entity_poly.pdbx_strand_id
1 'polypeptide(L)'
;MMSRLSLCSFLGWALFGRFFVKAVSAQQNLQCSFSDEYPLNEDGTVLMQNYVNYQEGTYSVRLRYTEGYSWIGLGINYYGNSYMVPAHAVIGRMIENTPFIGRYWLERTVLNGVIPIEDPNEHLKTATASFTQQEGETVLEFTHDLIIMEDGIVYENVTSSSSWIWAVGPEDNDWGSRHQLQGSFSISLAETCVDSTSGLSDGNDILPVDLSPAAGDTLDSQNSTDADSDLGTSSTIVFNQSAMQASRGLWITHGLFMGFAWGLCAPLAIGSSLFRNIGFLKKNDLWFKLHMYLNATVAFLTFVGFFLAVRAAKKEGGQGQFKDEIHHNVGLIIFLFVLVQCLLGYFRPHTEENAPKTIEEKEEPNEESMMKETNISKDESTILDTEPFEKAERASACPDENAEEEGFELDMNALAADAEKNKTAKRSKFYWSFFIQPPVSPTPEISEEQKLDDLVAEFEKAGTSMNAPGEDGNEDEKNGTAAHQDNHSWNFFTPSQASPPSETGEEQNLDQLQAKIKGGEISPDKDESEMSKARMLWKITHRVLGVILLSLAWYNCTTGIVLFSEKYNVDNERQLLNVFWGFAATIAVLFLVQGFILRQ
;
A
#
# COMPACT_ATOMS: atom_id res chain seq x y z
N MET A 1 -25.30 -45.83 -66.06
CA MET A 1 -25.63 -46.31 -64.70
C MET A 1 -25.62 -45.11 -63.76
N MET A 2 -26.79 -44.52 -63.53
CA MET A 2 -27.02 -43.47 -62.51
C MET A 2 -27.96 -44.10 -61.47
N SER A 3 -27.51 -44.23 -60.22
CA SER A 3 -28.31 -44.84 -59.16
C SER A 3 -29.16 -43.78 -58.45
N ARG A 4 -30.47 -43.99 -58.57
CA ARG A 4 -31.55 -43.30 -57.86
C ARG A 4 -31.51 -43.68 -56.38
N LEU A 5 -30.95 -42.83 -55.53
CA LEU A 5 -31.00 -42.99 -54.07
C LEU A 5 -30.86 -41.65 -53.32
N SER A 6 -31.40 -40.56 -53.89
CA SER A 6 -31.38 -39.22 -53.27
C SER A 6 -32.70 -38.48 -53.50
N LEU A 7 -33.81 -39.05 -53.03
CA LEU A 7 -35.11 -38.36 -53.12
C LEU A 7 -36.11 -38.63 -51.99
N CYS A 8 -35.80 -39.47 -50.99
CA CYS A 8 -36.72 -39.74 -49.88
C CYS A 8 -36.44 -39.01 -48.56
N SER A 9 -35.31 -38.29 -48.43
CA SER A 9 -34.99 -37.58 -47.16
C SER A 9 -35.37 -36.09 -47.15
N PHE A 10 -35.89 -35.54 -48.25
CA PHE A 10 -36.23 -34.11 -48.34
C PHE A 10 -37.71 -33.77 -48.09
N LEU A 11 -38.60 -34.75 -47.95
CA LEU A 11 -40.03 -34.49 -47.66
C LEU A 11 -40.41 -34.61 -46.17
N GLY A 12 -39.53 -35.10 -45.31
CA GLY A 12 -39.80 -35.21 -43.86
C GLY A 12 -39.62 -33.91 -43.07
N TRP A 13 -38.87 -32.94 -43.60
CA TRP A 13 -38.57 -31.67 -42.91
C TRP A 13 -39.54 -30.52 -43.24
N ALA A 14 -40.41 -30.68 -44.25
CA ALA A 14 -41.35 -29.63 -44.65
C ALA A 14 -42.65 -29.58 -43.80
N LEU A 15 -42.90 -30.57 -42.95
CA LEU A 15 -44.14 -30.66 -42.15
C LEU A 15 -43.95 -30.43 -40.64
N PHE A 16 -42.71 -30.29 -40.14
CA PHE A 16 -42.44 -29.93 -38.73
C PHE A 16 -42.13 -28.43 -38.51
N GLY A 17 -42.03 -27.62 -39.58
CA GLY A 17 -41.57 -26.23 -39.52
C GLY A 17 -42.62 -25.14 -39.27
N ARG A 18 -43.84 -25.46 -38.78
CA ARG A 18 -44.93 -24.46 -38.65
C ARG A 18 -45.64 -24.40 -37.29
N PHE A 19 -45.09 -25.02 -36.25
CA PHE A 19 -45.52 -24.79 -34.86
C PHE A 19 -44.48 -24.00 -34.06
N PHE A 20 -43.91 -22.94 -34.65
CA PHE A 20 -43.42 -21.84 -33.81
C PHE A 20 -44.65 -21.07 -33.35
N VAL A 21 -45.20 -21.52 -32.23
CA VAL A 21 -46.07 -20.69 -31.39
C VAL A 21 -45.28 -19.40 -31.18
N LYS A 22 -45.72 -18.31 -31.83
CA LYS A 22 -45.37 -16.96 -31.38
C LYS A 22 -45.91 -16.92 -29.96
N ALA A 23 -45.06 -17.22 -28.98
CA ALA A 23 -45.29 -16.84 -27.61
C ALA A 23 -45.39 -15.32 -27.68
N VAL A 24 -46.62 -14.83 -27.77
CA VAL A 24 -46.94 -13.43 -27.52
C VAL A 24 -46.60 -13.30 -26.05
N SER A 25 -45.37 -12.86 -25.77
CA SER A 25 -45.00 -12.41 -24.44
C SER A 25 -45.98 -11.29 -24.13
N ALA A 26 -46.97 -11.59 -23.30
CA ALA A 26 -47.85 -10.57 -22.78
C ALA A 26 -46.93 -9.62 -22.01
N GLN A 27 -46.70 -8.44 -22.58
CA GLN A 27 -45.88 -7.42 -21.96
C GLN A 27 -46.57 -7.05 -20.65
N GLN A 28 -46.06 -7.58 -19.53
CA GLN A 28 -46.55 -7.25 -18.21
C GLN A 28 -46.29 -5.76 -18.00
N ASN A 29 -47.33 -5.02 -17.66
CA ASN A 29 -47.22 -3.60 -17.39
C ASN A 29 -46.77 -3.44 -15.93
N LEU A 30 -45.46 -3.59 -15.71
CA LEU A 30 -44.84 -3.42 -14.42
C LEU A 30 -44.77 -1.92 -14.11
N GLN A 31 -45.31 -1.51 -12.95
CA GLN A 31 -45.19 -0.13 -12.49
C GLN A 31 -44.11 -0.09 -11.41
N CYS A 32 -42.98 0.54 -11.74
CA CYS A 32 -41.86 0.73 -10.81
C CYS A 32 -41.84 2.16 -10.27
N SER A 33 -41.43 2.32 -9.01
CA SER A 33 -41.22 3.63 -8.38
C SER A 33 -39.84 3.71 -7.76
N PHE A 34 -39.16 4.85 -7.84
CA PHE A 34 -37.89 5.05 -7.14
C PHE A 34 -38.02 4.84 -5.63
N SER A 35 -36.97 4.33 -5.01
CA SER A 35 -36.81 4.28 -3.55
C SER A 35 -36.84 5.69 -2.92
N ASP A 36 -36.91 5.73 -1.59
CA ASP A 36 -36.59 6.95 -0.84
C ASP A 36 -35.18 7.45 -1.19
N GLU A 37 -34.97 8.76 -1.07
CA GLU A 37 -33.65 9.38 -1.24
C GLU A 37 -32.71 8.96 -0.11
N TYR A 38 -31.50 8.55 -0.49
CA TYR A 38 -30.44 8.16 0.43
C TYR A 38 -29.16 8.98 0.18
N PRO A 39 -28.56 9.60 1.22
CA PRO A 39 -27.33 10.39 1.07
C PRO A 39 -26.09 9.51 0.91
N LEU A 40 -25.29 9.78 -0.13
CA LEU A 40 -24.03 9.08 -0.42
C LEU A 40 -22.83 9.66 0.34
N ASN A 41 -22.95 10.88 0.88
CA ASN A 41 -21.92 11.58 1.66
C ASN A 41 -22.49 12.13 2.98
N GLU A 42 -21.58 12.44 3.91
CA GLU A 42 -21.93 12.90 5.27
C GLU A 42 -22.76 14.19 5.27
N ASP A 43 -22.49 15.09 4.32
CA ASP A 43 -23.17 16.38 4.21
C ASP A 43 -24.56 16.28 3.54
N GLY A 44 -24.90 15.12 2.98
CA GLY A 44 -26.19 14.89 2.31
C GLY A 44 -26.36 15.68 1.00
N THR A 45 -25.26 16.13 0.40
CA THR A 45 -25.28 16.93 -0.84
C THR A 45 -25.34 16.06 -2.10
N VAL A 46 -25.01 14.77 -1.97
CA VAL A 46 -25.15 13.77 -3.03
C VAL A 46 -26.19 12.74 -2.60
N LEU A 47 -27.31 12.69 -3.31
CA LEU A 47 -28.47 11.87 -3.00
C LEU A 47 -28.70 10.84 -4.10
N MET A 48 -29.07 9.62 -3.72
CA MET A 48 -29.38 8.54 -4.65
C MET A 48 -30.77 7.98 -4.39
N GLN A 49 -31.49 7.68 -5.47
CA GLN A 49 -32.66 6.81 -5.48
C GLN A 49 -32.43 5.70 -6.50
N ASN A 50 -33.03 4.52 -6.27
CA ASN A 50 -32.94 3.43 -7.23
C ASN A 50 -34.17 2.53 -7.19
N TYR A 51 -34.29 1.67 -8.20
CA TYR A 51 -35.10 0.47 -8.15
C TYR A 51 -34.52 -0.61 -9.06
N VAL A 52 -34.93 -1.86 -8.85
CA VAL A 52 -34.58 -3.00 -9.72
C VAL A 52 -35.82 -3.60 -10.37
N ASN A 53 -35.74 -3.87 -11.68
CA ASN A 53 -36.74 -4.60 -12.44
C ASN A 53 -36.16 -5.95 -12.88
N TYR A 54 -36.36 -6.99 -12.07
CA TYR A 54 -35.88 -8.34 -12.36
C TYR A 54 -36.51 -8.98 -13.60
N GLN A 55 -37.72 -8.56 -13.99
CA GLN A 55 -38.38 -9.10 -15.17
C GLN A 55 -37.70 -8.64 -16.46
N GLU A 56 -37.28 -7.38 -16.49
CA GLU A 56 -36.53 -6.81 -17.61
C GLU A 56 -35.02 -7.04 -17.48
N GLY A 57 -34.55 -7.47 -16.31
CA GLY A 57 -33.14 -7.63 -16.04
C GLY A 57 -32.41 -6.29 -15.97
N THR A 58 -33.06 -5.25 -15.47
CA THR A 58 -32.54 -3.88 -15.43
C THR A 58 -32.59 -3.28 -14.03
N TYR A 59 -31.79 -2.24 -13.80
CA TYR A 59 -31.90 -1.37 -12.64
C TYR A 59 -31.90 0.08 -13.10
N SER A 60 -32.59 0.93 -12.34
CA SER A 60 -32.65 2.36 -12.62
C SER A 60 -32.14 3.15 -11.42
N VAL A 61 -31.39 4.20 -11.70
CA VAL A 61 -30.80 5.07 -10.69
C VAL A 61 -31.08 6.52 -11.01
N ARG A 62 -31.35 7.31 -9.97
CA ARG A 62 -31.32 8.76 -9.98
C ARG A 62 -30.28 9.22 -8.98
N LEU A 63 -29.27 9.93 -9.46
CA LEU A 63 -28.23 10.57 -8.67
C LEU A 63 -28.44 12.09 -8.73
N ARG A 64 -28.45 12.76 -7.58
CA ARG A 64 -28.70 14.20 -7.45
C ARG A 64 -27.60 14.85 -6.64
N TYR A 65 -27.07 15.96 -7.13
CA TYR A 65 -26.08 16.80 -6.46
C TYR A 65 -26.65 18.20 -6.27
N THR A 66 -26.64 18.69 -5.03
CA THR A 66 -27.38 19.90 -4.64
C THR A 66 -26.52 21.17 -4.47
N GLU A 67 -25.20 21.09 -4.72
CA GLU A 67 -24.28 22.22 -4.50
C GLU A 67 -23.74 22.84 -5.80
N GLY A 68 -24.43 22.65 -6.92
CA GLY A 68 -24.13 23.38 -8.16
C GLY A 68 -24.19 22.55 -9.43
N TYR A 69 -23.58 23.11 -10.47
CA TYR A 69 -23.48 22.50 -11.80
C TYR A 69 -22.13 21.81 -11.94
N SER A 70 -22.16 20.48 -11.92
CA SER A 70 -20.99 19.64 -12.10
C SER A 70 -21.34 18.41 -12.93
N TRP A 71 -20.33 17.72 -13.45
CA TRP A 71 -20.55 16.36 -13.92
C TRP A 71 -20.70 15.43 -12.71
N ILE A 72 -21.56 14.42 -12.82
CA ILE A 72 -21.70 13.40 -11.77
C ILE A 72 -21.69 12.02 -12.41
N GLY A 73 -21.15 11.05 -11.68
CA GLY A 73 -21.01 9.68 -12.15
C GLY A 73 -21.29 8.67 -11.07
N LEU A 74 -21.83 7.54 -11.49
CA LEU A 74 -22.00 6.34 -10.68
C LEU A 74 -21.42 5.15 -11.42
N GLY A 75 -20.66 4.31 -10.73
CA GLY A 75 -20.06 3.13 -11.30
C GLY A 75 -20.02 1.94 -10.35
N ILE A 76 -19.56 0.82 -10.87
CA ILE A 76 -19.37 -0.44 -10.15
C ILE A 76 -17.93 -0.87 -10.32
N ASN A 77 -17.25 -1.10 -9.19
CA ASN A 77 -15.89 -1.63 -9.21
C ASN A 77 -15.93 -3.14 -9.52
N TYR A 78 -15.20 -3.55 -10.56
CA TYR A 78 -15.22 -4.94 -11.04
C TYR A 78 -14.74 -5.95 -9.99
N TYR A 79 -13.80 -5.55 -9.13
CA TYR A 79 -13.26 -6.41 -8.09
C TYR A 79 -14.07 -6.39 -6.79
N GLY A 80 -15.17 -5.61 -6.73
CA GLY A 80 -15.93 -5.42 -5.50
C GLY A 80 -15.18 -4.54 -4.48
N ASN A 81 -14.20 -3.77 -4.93
CA ASN A 81 -13.39 -2.92 -4.06
C ASN A 81 -14.00 -1.52 -3.94
N SER A 82 -13.59 -0.76 -2.93
CA SER A 82 -14.01 0.64 -2.72
C SER A 82 -13.26 1.66 -3.59
N TYR A 83 -12.45 1.22 -4.55
CA TYR A 83 -11.59 2.07 -5.38
C TYR A 83 -12.31 2.56 -6.63
N MET A 84 -11.99 3.77 -7.10
CA MET A 84 -12.54 4.32 -8.35
C MET A 84 -12.14 3.51 -9.59
N VAL A 85 -11.00 2.83 -9.54
CA VAL A 85 -10.48 2.03 -10.66
C VAL A 85 -10.05 0.63 -10.19
N PRO A 86 -10.19 -0.40 -11.05
CA PRO A 86 -10.94 -0.37 -12.30
C PRO A 86 -12.45 -0.48 -12.07
N ALA A 87 -13.23 0.19 -12.90
CA ALA A 87 -14.70 0.20 -12.78
C ALA A 87 -15.39 0.51 -14.11
N HIS A 88 -16.65 0.10 -14.24
CA HIS A 88 -17.57 0.66 -15.23
C HIS A 88 -18.38 1.78 -14.59
N ALA A 89 -18.49 2.92 -15.27
CA ALA A 89 -19.26 4.04 -14.77
C ALA A 89 -20.18 4.62 -15.84
N VAL A 90 -21.36 5.07 -15.40
CA VAL A 90 -22.23 5.95 -16.17
C VAL A 90 -21.98 7.37 -15.68
N ILE A 91 -21.59 8.25 -16.58
CA ILE A 91 -21.23 9.64 -16.25
C ILE A 91 -22.08 10.59 -17.07
N GLY A 92 -22.74 11.51 -16.38
CA GLY A 92 -23.50 12.62 -16.95
C GLY A 92 -22.71 13.93 -16.85
N ARG A 93 -22.64 14.68 -17.95
CA ARG A 93 -21.91 15.96 -18.02
C ARG A 93 -22.48 16.88 -19.11
N MET A 94 -22.13 18.16 -19.04
CA MET A 94 -22.34 19.08 -20.16
C MET A 94 -21.15 19.08 -21.13
N ILE A 95 -21.41 18.95 -22.42
CA ILE A 95 -20.42 19.16 -23.50
C ILE A 95 -20.95 20.28 -24.37
N GLU A 96 -20.25 21.41 -24.43
CA GLU A 96 -20.66 22.58 -25.25
C GLU A 96 -22.13 22.99 -24.97
N ASN A 97 -22.52 23.03 -23.69
CA ASN A 97 -23.89 23.29 -23.23
C ASN A 97 -24.95 22.26 -23.66
N THR A 98 -24.53 21.09 -24.12
CA THR A 98 -25.42 19.97 -24.43
C THR A 98 -25.27 18.87 -23.39
N PRO A 99 -26.36 18.37 -22.77
CA PRO A 99 -26.27 17.27 -21.83
C PRO A 99 -25.79 16.00 -22.55
N PHE A 100 -24.81 15.33 -21.97
CA PHE A 100 -24.23 14.10 -22.46
C PHE A 100 -24.22 13.07 -21.34
N ILE A 101 -24.59 11.84 -21.68
CA ILE A 101 -24.54 10.68 -20.79
C ILE A 101 -23.80 9.58 -21.53
N GLY A 102 -22.77 9.03 -20.90
CA GLY A 102 -21.97 7.97 -21.50
C GLY A 102 -21.62 6.88 -20.50
N ARG A 103 -21.33 5.70 -21.03
CA ARG A 103 -20.67 4.62 -20.29
C ARG A 103 -19.16 4.73 -20.48
N TYR A 104 -18.42 4.48 -19.41
CA TYR A 104 -16.98 4.62 -19.36
C TYR A 104 -16.34 3.41 -18.66
N TRP A 105 -15.22 2.95 -19.21
CA TRP A 105 -14.27 2.11 -18.52
C TRP A 105 -13.24 2.98 -17.83
N LEU A 106 -13.15 2.83 -16.51
CA LEU A 106 -12.18 3.54 -15.69
C LEU A 106 -10.99 2.61 -15.48
N GLU A 107 -9.96 2.72 -16.32
CA GLU A 107 -8.76 1.87 -16.26
C GLU A 107 -7.74 2.40 -15.25
N ARG A 108 -7.59 3.74 -15.18
CA ARG A 108 -6.51 4.41 -14.42
C ARG A 108 -7.00 5.71 -13.81
N THR A 109 -6.30 6.19 -12.79
CA THR A 109 -6.59 7.45 -12.06
C THR A 109 -6.23 8.74 -12.83
N VAL A 110 -5.81 8.62 -14.09
CA VAL A 110 -5.48 9.73 -14.98
C VAL A 110 -6.57 9.92 -16.04
N LEU A 111 -6.68 11.11 -16.62
CA LEU A 111 -7.74 11.44 -17.59
C LEU A 111 -7.84 10.45 -18.76
N ASN A 112 -6.69 10.00 -19.30
CA ASN A 112 -6.64 9.01 -20.38
C ASN A 112 -7.07 7.60 -19.94
N GLY A 113 -7.24 7.38 -18.63
CA GLY A 113 -7.81 6.17 -18.05
C GLY A 113 -9.33 6.17 -18.00
N VAL A 114 -10.01 7.26 -18.40
CA VAL A 114 -11.47 7.32 -18.50
C VAL A 114 -11.86 7.11 -19.97
N ILE A 115 -12.06 5.85 -20.33
CA ILE A 115 -12.21 5.42 -21.73
C ILE A 115 -13.70 5.27 -22.03
N PRO A 116 -14.27 6.05 -22.98
CA PRO A 116 -15.67 5.87 -23.37
C PRO A 116 -15.87 4.51 -24.02
N ILE A 117 -16.96 3.83 -23.68
CA ILE A 117 -17.36 2.56 -24.34
C ILE A 117 -18.05 2.92 -25.66
N GLU A 118 -17.63 2.29 -26.77
CA GLU A 118 -18.02 2.69 -28.14
C GLU A 118 -19.53 2.62 -28.39
N ASP A 119 -20.22 1.60 -27.86
CA ASP A 119 -21.68 1.53 -27.87
C ASP A 119 -22.23 1.69 -26.44
N PRO A 120 -22.45 2.94 -25.98
CA PRO A 120 -23.07 3.14 -24.68
C PRO A 120 -24.51 2.60 -24.65
N ASN A 121 -25.20 2.54 -25.80
CA ASN A 121 -26.62 2.19 -25.88
C ASN A 121 -26.90 0.70 -25.70
N GLU A 122 -25.89 -0.16 -25.86
CA GLU A 122 -26.09 -1.61 -25.76
C GLU A 122 -26.65 -1.99 -24.38
N HIS A 123 -26.08 -1.41 -23.32
CA HIS A 123 -26.47 -1.68 -21.94
C HIS A 123 -27.09 -0.48 -21.21
N LEU A 124 -26.86 0.75 -21.65
CA LEU A 124 -27.54 1.93 -21.15
C LEU A 124 -28.84 2.15 -21.93
N LYS A 125 -30.00 2.11 -21.26
CA LYS A 125 -31.29 2.36 -21.91
C LYS A 125 -31.49 3.86 -22.11
N THR A 126 -30.93 4.39 -23.19
CA THR A 126 -30.91 5.85 -23.48
C THR A 126 -32.27 6.50 -23.58
N ALA A 127 -33.34 5.74 -23.88
CA ALA A 127 -34.72 6.24 -23.82
C ALA A 127 -35.14 6.74 -22.43
N THR A 128 -34.48 6.26 -21.37
CA THR A 128 -34.73 6.66 -19.96
C THR A 128 -33.61 7.48 -19.36
N ALA A 129 -32.49 7.63 -20.08
CA ALA A 129 -31.34 8.35 -19.56
C ALA A 129 -31.56 9.86 -19.69
N SER A 130 -31.38 10.61 -18.61
CA SER A 130 -31.45 12.07 -18.60
C SER A 130 -30.39 12.67 -17.70
N PHE A 131 -29.87 13.83 -18.13
CA PHE A 131 -28.92 14.61 -17.37
C PHE A 131 -29.36 16.07 -17.45
N THR A 132 -29.63 16.67 -16.30
CA THR A 132 -30.19 18.01 -16.20
C THR A 132 -29.48 18.82 -15.13
N GLN A 133 -29.20 20.07 -15.45
CA GLN A 133 -28.64 21.05 -14.52
C GLN A 133 -29.60 22.23 -14.42
N GLN A 134 -30.27 22.38 -13.28
CA GLN A 134 -31.29 23.41 -13.06
C GLN A 134 -31.30 23.84 -11.59
N GLU A 135 -31.57 25.12 -11.33
CA GLU A 135 -31.74 25.67 -9.96
C GLU A 135 -30.56 25.40 -9.01
N GLY A 136 -29.34 25.28 -9.55
CA GLY A 136 -28.15 24.93 -8.76
C GLY A 136 -28.04 23.44 -8.41
N GLU A 137 -28.86 22.57 -8.99
CA GLU A 137 -28.76 21.12 -8.84
C GLU A 137 -28.30 20.46 -10.14
N THR A 138 -27.58 19.35 -10.01
CA THR A 138 -27.26 18.42 -11.09
C THR A 138 -27.98 17.09 -10.85
N VAL A 139 -28.73 16.60 -11.83
CA VAL A 139 -29.43 15.31 -11.76
C VAL A 139 -29.01 14.43 -12.92
N LEU A 140 -28.62 13.19 -12.61
CA LEU A 140 -28.33 12.11 -13.55
C LEU A 140 -29.32 10.97 -13.27
N GLU A 141 -30.19 10.67 -14.23
CA GLU A 141 -31.10 9.53 -14.19
C GLU A 141 -30.78 8.58 -15.34
N PHE A 142 -30.73 7.28 -15.07
CA PHE A 142 -30.54 6.28 -16.13
C PHE A 142 -31.06 4.90 -15.73
N THR A 143 -31.28 4.06 -16.75
CA THR A 143 -31.56 2.63 -16.59
C THR A 143 -30.47 1.82 -17.29
N HIS A 144 -30.03 0.75 -16.63
CA HIS A 144 -28.92 -0.08 -17.09
C HIS A 144 -29.24 -1.57 -16.87
N ASP A 145 -28.64 -2.46 -17.67
CA ASP A 145 -28.78 -3.90 -17.49
C ASP A 145 -28.13 -4.36 -16.16
N LEU A 146 -28.80 -5.29 -15.46
CA LEU A 146 -28.28 -5.96 -14.26
C LEU A 146 -27.11 -6.88 -14.57
N ILE A 147 -27.13 -7.52 -15.73
CA ILE A 147 -26.09 -8.46 -16.16
C ILE A 147 -25.62 -8.04 -17.55
N ILE A 148 -24.33 -7.75 -17.66
CA ILE A 148 -23.67 -7.48 -18.92
C ILE A 148 -23.01 -8.76 -19.39
N MET A 149 -23.45 -9.25 -20.54
CA MET A 149 -22.89 -10.43 -21.20
C MET A 149 -22.48 -10.05 -22.62
N GLU A 150 -21.19 -10.19 -22.94
CA GLU A 150 -20.68 -10.08 -24.31
C GLU A 150 -20.04 -11.42 -24.68
N ASP A 151 -20.35 -11.96 -25.85
CA ASP A 151 -19.84 -13.27 -26.33
C ASP A 151 -20.04 -14.44 -25.34
N GLY A 152 -21.07 -14.37 -24.50
CA GLY A 152 -21.38 -15.40 -23.49
C GLY A 152 -20.51 -15.34 -22.23
N ILE A 153 -19.69 -14.30 -22.07
CA ILE A 153 -18.90 -14.02 -20.86
C ILE A 153 -19.63 -12.95 -20.06
N VAL A 154 -19.81 -13.16 -18.76
CA VAL A 154 -20.39 -12.17 -17.84
C VAL A 154 -19.30 -11.15 -17.47
N TYR A 155 -19.45 -9.91 -17.94
CA TYR A 155 -18.54 -8.81 -17.63
C TYR A 155 -18.95 -8.06 -16.37
N GLU A 156 -20.25 -7.96 -16.13
CA GLU A 156 -20.79 -7.26 -14.97
C GLU A 156 -22.03 -7.98 -14.48
N ASN A 157 -22.12 -8.15 -13.16
CA ASN A 157 -23.28 -8.73 -12.51
C ASN A 157 -23.57 -7.91 -11.27
N VAL A 158 -24.62 -7.10 -11.35
CA VAL A 158 -25.06 -6.24 -10.26
C VAL A 158 -25.79 -7.09 -9.23
N THR A 159 -25.22 -7.17 -8.05
CA THR A 159 -25.72 -7.96 -6.93
C THR A 159 -25.85 -7.07 -5.69
N SER A 160 -26.50 -7.56 -4.64
CA SER A 160 -26.54 -6.90 -3.33
C SER A 160 -25.15 -6.73 -2.68
N SER A 161 -24.15 -7.47 -3.16
CA SER A 161 -22.75 -7.36 -2.75
C SER A 161 -21.90 -6.46 -3.66
N SER A 162 -22.47 -5.85 -4.69
CA SER A 162 -21.71 -4.96 -5.59
C SER A 162 -21.16 -3.75 -4.82
N SER A 163 -19.91 -3.41 -5.11
CA SER A 163 -19.27 -2.20 -4.60
C SER A 163 -19.48 -1.07 -5.60
N TRP A 164 -20.30 -0.11 -5.20
CA TRP A 164 -20.62 1.06 -5.99
C TRP A 164 -19.61 2.16 -5.69
N ILE A 165 -19.26 2.92 -6.72
CA ILE A 165 -18.44 4.12 -6.63
C ILE A 165 -19.23 5.30 -7.19
N TRP A 166 -19.00 6.49 -6.67
CA TRP A 166 -19.61 7.71 -7.17
C TRP A 166 -18.59 8.84 -7.16
N ALA A 167 -18.75 9.78 -8.07
CA ALA A 167 -17.92 10.97 -8.14
C ALA A 167 -18.73 12.18 -8.61
N VAL A 168 -18.33 13.35 -8.12
CA VAL A 168 -18.78 14.67 -8.55
C VAL A 168 -17.53 15.41 -9.02
N GLY A 169 -17.63 15.98 -10.22
CA GLY A 169 -16.59 16.84 -10.76
C GLY A 169 -16.43 18.14 -10.01
N PRO A 170 -15.49 19.00 -10.44
CA PRO A 170 -15.50 20.39 -10.04
C PRO A 170 -16.68 21.14 -10.65
N GLU A 171 -16.86 22.38 -10.19
CA GLU A 171 -17.76 23.35 -10.80
C GLU A 171 -17.47 23.55 -12.30
N ASP A 172 -18.43 24.09 -13.04
CA ASP A 172 -18.35 24.35 -14.48
C ASP A 172 -18.20 23.11 -15.38
N ASN A 173 -18.45 21.91 -14.85
CA ASN A 173 -18.31 20.64 -15.57
C ASN A 173 -16.88 20.39 -16.14
N ASP A 174 -15.83 20.92 -15.50
CA ASP A 174 -14.47 20.66 -15.98
C ASP A 174 -14.10 19.16 -15.85
N TRP A 175 -13.88 18.54 -17.00
CA TRP A 175 -13.59 17.12 -17.13
C TRP A 175 -12.14 16.75 -16.81
N GLY A 176 -11.21 17.70 -16.97
CA GLY A 176 -9.77 17.43 -16.92
C GLY A 176 -9.17 17.44 -15.51
N SER A 177 -9.95 17.81 -14.51
CA SER A 177 -9.52 18.06 -13.14
C SER A 177 -9.93 16.95 -12.17
N ARG A 178 -9.42 17.04 -10.94
CA ARG A 178 -9.74 16.07 -9.88
C ARG A 178 -11.20 16.19 -9.45
N HIS A 179 -11.76 15.07 -9.01
CA HIS A 179 -13.11 15.02 -8.44
C HIS A 179 -13.22 15.98 -7.25
N GLN A 180 -14.31 16.72 -7.16
CA GLN A 180 -14.64 17.55 -6.00
C GLN A 180 -15.06 16.66 -4.82
N LEU A 181 -15.94 15.71 -5.10
CA LEU A 181 -16.41 14.71 -4.14
C LEU A 181 -16.34 13.34 -4.78
N GLN A 182 -16.04 12.31 -3.99
CA GLN A 182 -16.08 10.94 -4.45
C GLN A 182 -16.25 9.99 -3.27
N GLY A 183 -16.78 8.81 -3.53
CA GLY A 183 -16.94 7.81 -2.49
C GLY A 183 -17.30 6.43 -3.03
N SER A 184 -17.48 5.49 -2.12
CA SER A 184 -17.98 4.16 -2.44
C SER A 184 -18.92 3.67 -1.36
N PHE A 185 -19.82 2.77 -1.73
CA PHE A 185 -20.83 2.21 -0.84
C PHE A 185 -21.28 0.83 -1.35
N SER A 186 -21.98 0.10 -0.50
CA SER A 186 -22.66 -1.14 -0.86
C SER A 186 -24.13 -0.98 -0.51
N ILE A 187 -25.01 -1.26 -1.47
CA ILE A 187 -26.46 -1.19 -1.27
C ILE A 187 -27.12 -2.38 -1.96
N SER A 188 -28.20 -2.87 -1.36
CA SER A 188 -29.15 -3.74 -2.06
C SER A 188 -30.15 -2.88 -2.82
N LEU A 189 -30.31 -3.12 -4.12
CA LEU A 189 -31.25 -2.37 -4.94
C LEU A 189 -32.69 -2.56 -4.45
N ALA A 190 -33.50 -1.52 -4.55
CA ALA A 190 -34.87 -1.52 -4.01
C ALA A 190 -35.85 -2.26 -4.94
N GLU A 191 -36.58 -3.23 -4.38
CA GLU A 191 -37.59 -4.03 -5.10
C GLU A 191 -38.96 -3.35 -5.01
N THR A 192 -39.17 -2.30 -5.80
CA THR A 192 -40.39 -1.46 -5.75
C THR A 192 -41.31 -1.63 -6.95
N CYS A 193 -40.99 -2.58 -7.85
CA CYS A 193 -41.81 -2.84 -9.03
C CYS A 193 -43.01 -3.74 -8.68
N VAL A 194 -44.23 -3.26 -8.97
CA VAL A 194 -45.47 -4.01 -8.76
C VAL A 194 -46.14 -4.36 -10.09
N ASP A 195 -46.70 -5.58 -10.18
CA ASP A 195 -47.50 -5.99 -11.33
C ASP A 195 -48.88 -5.34 -11.25
N SER A 196 -49.16 -4.45 -12.21
CA SER A 196 -50.43 -3.72 -12.27
C SER A 196 -51.63 -4.65 -12.52
N THR A 197 -51.40 -5.89 -13.00
CA THR A 197 -52.47 -6.84 -13.33
C THR A 197 -52.99 -7.64 -12.14
N SER A 198 -52.23 -7.74 -11.05
CA SER A 198 -52.64 -8.46 -9.83
C SER A 198 -53.76 -7.77 -9.03
N GLY A 199 -54.06 -6.49 -9.30
CA GLY A 199 -55.04 -5.71 -8.53
C GLY A 199 -56.52 -5.90 -8.92
N LEU A 200 -56.84 -6.75 -9.89
CA LEU A 200 -58.19 -6.86 -10.46
C LEU A 200 -58.92 -8.20 -10.20
N SER A 201 -58.36 -9.15 -9.44
CA SER A 201 -58.91 -10.52 -9.41
C SER A 201 -59.82 -10.93 -8.24
N ASP A 202 -60.12 -10.10 -7.23
CA ASP A 202 -61.04 -10.51 -6.14
C ASP A 202 -62.13 -9.48 -5.81
N GLY A 203 -62.77 -8.95 -6.86
CA GLY A 203 -63.96 -8.10 -6.75
C GLY A 203 -65.28 -8.87 -6.62
N ASN A 204 -65.27 -10.16 -6.27
CA ASN A 204 -66.46 -11.00 -6.28
C ASN A 204 -66.69 -11.72 -4.95
N ASP A 205 -66.74 -10.98 -3.83
CA ASP A 205 -67.41 -11.45 -2.62
C ASP A 205 -68.36 -10.39 -2.02
N ILE A 206 -69.65 -10.65 -2.25
CA ILE A 206 -70.79 -10.55 -1.33
C ILE A 206 -71.26 -9.15 -0.86
N LEU A 207 -72.44 -8.81 -1.39
CA LEU A 207 -73.40 -7.80 -0.93
C LEU A 207 -73.65 -7.85 0.61
N PRO A 208 -73.74 -6.70 1.31
CA PRO A 208 -74.21 -6.69 2.69
C PRO A 208 -75.73 -6.86 2.71
N VAL A 209 -76.18 -8.01 3.21
CA VAL A 209 -77.56 -8.20 3.66
C VAL A 209 -77.73 -7.44 4.97
N ASP A 210 -78.55 -6.39 4.91
CA ASP A 210 -79.08 -5.61 6.03
C ASP A 210 -80.05 -6.45 6.87
N LEU A 211 -79.69 -6.78 8.11
CA LEU A 211 -80.62 -7.13 9.19
C LEU A 211 -80.06 -6.65 10.55
N SER A 212 -80.62 -5.55 11.04
CA SER A 212 -80.76 -5.25 12.48
C SER A 212 -82.11 -5.81 12.98
N PRO A 213 -82.46 -5.83 14.29
CA PRO A 213 -81.69 -5.55 15.51
C PRO A 213 -81.90 -6.60 16.64
N ALA A 214 -81.02 -6.67 17.66
CA ALA A 214 -81.39 -6.85 19.09
C ALA A 214 -80.18 -7.13 20.02
N ALA A 215 -80.07 -6.28 21.05
CA ALA A 215 -79.67 -6.48 22.45
C ALA A 215 -78.79 -7.69 22.91
N GLY A 216 -77.81 -7.37 23.76
CA GLY A 216 -77.16 -8.26 24.75
C GLY A 216 -75.67 -8.44 24.48
N ASP A 217 -74.78 -7.62 25.02
CA ASP A 217 -74.15 -7.79 26.35
C ASP A 217 -73.32 -9.09 26.46
N THR A 218 -71.98 -9.01 26.33
CA THR A 218 -70.98 -9.49 27.31
C THR A 218 -69.55 -9.37 26.79
N LEU A 219 -68.67 -8.96 27.70
CA LEU A 219 -67.21 -8.93 27.64
C LEU A 219 -66.60 -10.32 27.41
N ASP A 220 -65.51 -10.37 26.63
CA ASP A 220 -64.24 -11.07 26.90
C ASP A 220 -63.32 -10.81 25.69
N SER A 221 -62.34 -9.90 25.77
CA SER A 221 -61.03 -10.04 26.44
C SER A 221 -60.13 -11.14 25.87
N GLN A 222 -59.26 -10.69 24.95
CA GLN A 222 -57.86 -11.06 24.77
C GLN A 222 -57.48 -12.32 23.96
N ASN A 223 -56.58 -12.04 23.01
CA ASN A 223 -55.43 -12.85 22.60
C ASN A 223 -55.57 -13.70 21.32
N SER A 224 -55.71 -13.04 20.16
CA SER A 224 -55.14 -13.53 18.90
C SER A 224 -53.94 -12.66 18.53
N THR A 225 -52.75 -13.20 18.70
CA THR A 225 -51.50 -12.66 18.18
C THR A 225 -51.48 -12.88 16.68
N ASP A 226 -52.02 -11.92 15.94
CA ASP A 226 -51.84 -11.83 14.50
C ASP A 226 -50.39 -11.40 14.23
N ALA A 227 -49.65 -12.34 13.64
CA ALA A 227 -48.30 -12.14 13.15
C ALA A 227 -48.34 -11.39 11.82
N ASP A 228 -48.70 -10.11 11.86
CA ASP A 228 -48.38 -9.16 10.81
C ASP A 228 -46.95 -8.67 11.07
N SER A 229 -45.98 -9.46 10.62
CA SER A 229 -44.58 -9.08 10.55
C SER A 229 -44.20 -8.78 9.10
N ASP A 230 -44.92 -7.85 8.47
CA ASP A 230 -44.45 -7.18 7.26
C ASP A 230 -43.74 -5.88 7.68
N LEU A 231 -42.71 -6.06 8.50
CA LEU A 231 -41.82 -4.99 8.92
C LEU A 231 -40.82 -4.82 7.79
N GLY A 232 -41.13 -3.89 6.88
CA GLY A 232 -40.25 -3.41 5.82
C GLY A 232 -38.83 -3.34 6.36
N THR A 233 -38.00 -4.27 5.90
CA THR A 233 -36.65 -4.46 6.41
C THR A 233 -35.88 -3.22 5.99
N SER A 234 -35.79 -2.26 6.91
CA SER A 234 -35.04 -1.02 6.72
C SER A 234 -33.60 -1.42 6.50
N SER A 235 -33.20 -1.46 5.22
CA SER A 235 -31.88 -1.79 4.74
C SER A 235 -30.87 -0.88 5.44
N THR A 236 -30.31 -1.35 6.55
CA THR A 236 -29.35 -0.59 7.33
C THR A 236 -28.06 -0.54 6.54
N ILE A 237 -27.80 0.61 5.93
CA ILE A 237 -26.60 0.88 5.16
C ILE A 237 -25.44 0.90 6.15
N VAL A 238 -24.68 -0.18 6.17
CA VAL A 238 -23.42 -0.22 6.89
C VAL A 238 -22.42 0.56 6.04
N PHE A 239 -22.26 1.84 6.35
CA PHE A 239 -21.15 2.63 5.81
C PHE A 239 -19.84 1.92 6.16
N ASN A 240 -19.27 1.22 5.17
CA ASN A 240 -17.99 0.53 5.30
C ASN A 240 -16.80 1.50 5.47
N GLN A 241 -17.10 2.81 5.47
CA GLN A 241 -16.19 3.88 5.89
C GLN A 241 -15.62 3.62 7.29
N SER A 242 -16.38 2.98 8.19
CA SER A 242 -15.89 2.56 9.51
C SER A 242 -14.74 1.55 9.43
N ALA A 243 -14.78 0.57 8.52
CA ALA A 243 -13.70 -0.41 8.34
C ALA A 243 -12.48 0.23 7.66
N MET A 244 -12.71 1.08 6.65
CA MET A 244 -11.64 1.79 5.93
C MET A 244 -10.92 2.80 6.84
N GLN A 245 -11.66 3.54 7.68
CA GLN A 245 -11.06 4.41 8.71
C GLN A 245 -10.32 3.59 9.78
N ALA A 246 -10.85 2.42 10.17
CA ALA A 246 -10.21 1.55 11.16
C ALA A 246 -8.89 0.92 10.66
N SER A 247 -8.69 0.75 9.35
CA SER A 247 -7.42 0.29 8.77
C SER A 247 -6.42 1.43 8.54
N ARG A 248 -6.91 2.65 8.25
CA ARG A 248 -6.07 3.83 7.98
C ARG A 248 -4.99 4.06 9.03
N GLY A 249 -5.35 3.97 10.32
CA GLY A 249 -4.39 4.13 11.42
C GLY A 249 -3.27 3.08 11.43
N LEU A 250 -3.57 1.84 11.02
CA LEU A 250 -2.56 0.78 10.93
C LEU A 250 -1.58 1.04 9.79
N TRP A 251 -2.05 1.52 8.64
CA TRP A 251 -1.19 1.88 7.50
C TRP A 251 -0.31 3.10 7.79
N ILE A 252 -0.86 4.13 8.45
CA ILE A 252 -0.06 5.27 8.92
C ILE A 252 1.05 4.78 9.85
N THR A 253 0.70 3.94 10.82
CA THR A 253 1.67 3.39 11.79
C THR A 253 2.73 2.55 11.08
N HIS A 254 2.33 1.69 10.13
CA HIS A 254 3.27 0.93 9.30
C HIS A 254 4.25 1.86 8.56
N GLY A 255 3.74 2.88 7.87
CA GLY A 255 4.55 3.85 7.13
C GLY A 255 5.53 4.61 8.03
N LEU A 256 5.11 5.03 9.21
CA LEU A 256 5.98 5.69 10.20
C LEU A 256 7.12 4.78 10.67
N PHE A 257 6.83 3.52 10.98
CA PHE A 257 7.84 2.54 11.40
C PHE A 257 8.85 2.26 10.29
N MET A 258 8.39 2.09 9.04
CA MET A 258 9.25 1.86 7.89
C MET A 258 10.09 3.10 7.56
N GLY A 259 9.48 4.28 7.56
CA GLY A 259 10.16 5.55 7.32
C GLY A 259 11.26 5.81 8.37
N PHE A 260 10.99 5.54 9.65
CA PHE A 260 12.01 5.71 10.70
C PHE A 260 13.12 4.66 10.61
N ALA A 261 12.78 3.38 10.38
CA ALA A 261 13.75 2.31 10.23
C ALA A 261 14.72 2.56 9.06
N TRP A 262 14.17 2.84 7.88
CA TRP A 262 14.94 2.89 6.64
C TRP A 262 15.37 4.29 6.21
N GLY A 263 14.64 5.33 6.63
CA GLY A 263 14.99 6.72 6.38
C GLY A 263 15.99 7.30 7.38
N LEU A 264 16.03 6.79 8.62
CA LEU A 264 16.92 7.33 9.67
C LEU A 264 17.87 6.27 10.26
N CYS A 265 17.35 5.20 10.87
CA CYS A 265 18.18 4.28 11.64
C CYS A 265 19.19 3.51 10.77
N ALA A 266 18.77 2.97 9.62
CA ALA A 266 19.66 2.21 8.74
C ALA A 266 20.80 3.06 8.17
N PRO A 267 20.57 4.28 7.62
CA PRO A 267 21.64 5.18 7.23
C PRO A 267 22.62 5.48 8.37
N LEU A 268 22.12 5.80 9.57
CA LEU A 268 22.98 6.06 10.74
C LEU A 268 23.81 4.84 11.15
N ALA A 269 23.25 3.63 11.07
CA ALA A 269 23.97 2.39 11.34
C ALA A 269 25.12 2.18 10.34
N ILE A 270 24.89 2.45 9.06
CA ILE A 270 25.92 2.37 8.01
C ILE A 270 26.98 3.43 8.27
N GLY A 271 26.55 4.67 8.56
CA GLY A 271 27.43 5.78 8.89
C GLY A 271 28.37 5.46 10.05
N SER A 272 27.88 4.88 11.15
CA SER A 272 28.73 4.54 12.30
C SER A 272 29.85 3.56 11.94
N SER A 273 29.62 2.65 10.98
CA SER A 273 30.64 1.71 10.49
C SER A 273 31.64 2.35 9.52
N LEU A 274 31.19 3.27 8.67
CA LEU A 274 32.06 4.04 7.76
C LEU A 274 32.98 4.98 8.54
N PHE A 275 32.47 5.59 9.61
CA PHE A 275 33.19 6.56 10.44
C PHE A 275 33.91 5.96 11.65
N ARG A 276 34.17 4.64 11.65
CA ARG A 276 34.83 3.94 12.77
C ARG A 276 36.20 4.51 13.17
N ASN A 277 36.86 5.27 12.29
CA ASN A 277 38.17 5.87 12.54
C ASN A 277 38.09 7.23 13.25
N ILE A 278 36.90 7.83 13.41
CA ILE A 278 36.75 9.09 14.14
C ILE A 278 37.05 8.85 15.63
N GLY A 279 37.89 9.71 16.23
CA GLY A 279 38.49 9.48 17.56
C GLY A 279 37.49 9.08 18.65
N PHE A 280 36.34 9.78 18.76
CA PHE A 280 35.34 9.45 19.77
C PHE A 280 34.59 8.13 19.50
N LEU A 281 34.42 7.75 18.23
CA LEU A 281 33.76 6.50 17.83
C LEU A 281 34.68 5.29 17.98
N LYS A 282 36.00 5.49 17.81
CA LYS A 282 37.01 4.45 18.04
C LYS A 282 37.16 4.13 19.52
N LYS A 283 36.95 5.10 20.42
CA LYS A 283 37.02 4.90 21.87
C LYS A 283 35.94 3.89 22.31
N ASN A 284 36.36 2.86 23.04
CA ASN A 284 35.48 1.85 23.65
C ASN A 284 34.62 1.04 22.65
N ASP A 285 35.06 0.92 21.40
CA ASP A 285 34.33 0.27 20.30
C ASP A 285 32.91 0.83 20.13
N LEU A 286 32.74 2.15 20.36
CA LEU A 286 31.45 2.81 20.31
C LEU A 286 30.82 2.70 18.91
N TRP A 287 31.63 2.79 17.84
CA TRP A 287 31.17 2.60 16.46
C TRP A 287 30.43 1.26 16.27
N PHE A 288 30.95 0.19 16.89
CA PHE A 288 30.41 -1.16 16.77
C PHE A 288 29.12 -1.29 17.57
N LYS A 289 29.10 -0.76 18.80
CA LYS A 289 27.88 -0.72 19.62
C LYS A 289 26.76 0.05 18.91
N LEU A 290 27.05 1.23 18.38
CA LEU A 290 26.10 2.02 17.60
C LEU A 290 25.61 1.26 16.38
N HIS A 291 26.52 0.67 15.60
CA HIS A 291 26.15 -0.12 14.41
C HIS A 291 25.22 -1.28 14.78
N MET A 292 25.55 -2.03 15.83
CA MET A 292 24.77 -3.17 16.30
C MET A 292 23.39 -2.75 16.81
N TYR A 293 23.31 -1.76 17.70
CA TYR A 293 22.03 -1.32 18.26
C TYR A 293 21.13 -0.67 17.22
N LEU A 294 21.66 0.16 16.32
CA LEU A 294 20.86 0.76 15.26
C LEU A 294 20.34 -0.29 14.29
N ASN A 295 21.15 -1.28 13.87
CA ASN A 295 20.66 -2.38 13.04
C ASN A 295 19.63 -3.27 13.77
N ALA A 296 19.82 -3.52 15.07
CA ALA A 296 18.83 -4.25 15.86
C ALA A 296 17.49 -3.48 15.92
N THR A 297 17.54 -2.14 16.06
CA THR A 297 16.35 -1.28 15.99
C THR A 297 15.71 -1.32 14.60
N VAL A 298 16.49 -1.26 13.51
CA VAL A 298 15.97 -1.39 12.13
C VAL A 298 15.24 -2.71 11.95
N ALA A 299 15.86 -3.81 12.38
CA ALA A 299 15.23 -5.13 12.31
C ALA A 299 13.93 -5.14 13.10
N PHE A 300 13.96 -4.75 14.39
CA PHE A 300 12.77 -4.71 15.23
C PHE A 300 11.62 -3.90 14.63
N LEU A 301 11.88 -2.68 14.16
CA LEU A 301 10.86 -1.83 13.54
C LEU A 301 10.34 -2.42 12.22
N THR A 302 11.20 -3.08 11.45
CA THR A 302 10.80 -3.79 10.22
C THR A 302 9.85 -4.94 10.54
N PHE A 303 10.14 -5.73 11.58
CA PHE A 303 9.24 -6.80 12.01
C PHE A 303 7.88 -6.25 12.46
N VAL A 304 7.87 -5.25 13.34
CA VAL A 304 6.63 -4.65 13.84
C VAL A 304 5.81 -4.06 12.69
N GLY A 305 6.44 -3.25 11.84
CA GLY A 305 5.74 -2.66 10.71
C GLY A 305 5.24 -3.69 9.70
N PHE A 306 6.00 -4.75 9.40
CA PHE A 306 5.53 -5.83 8.52
C PHE A 306 4.26 -6.50 9.07
N PHE A 307 4.24 -6.85 10.36
CA PHE A 307 3.04 -7.44 10.97
C PHE A 307 1.85 -6.46 11.05
N LEU A 308 2.11 -5.16 11.21
CA LEU A 308 1.07 -4.13 11.12
C LEU A 308 0.44 -4.10 9.73
N ALA A 309 1.24 -4.16 8.66
CA ALA A 309 0.74 -4.24 7.28
C ALA A 309 -0.09 -5.50 7.05
N VAL A 310 0.38 -6.67 7.48
CA VAL A 310 -0.38 -7.94 7.39
C VAL A 310 -1.72 -7.84 8.14
N ARG A 311 -1.73 -7.25 9.34
CA ARG A 311 -2.97 -7.04 10.12
C ARG A 311 -3.92 -6.06 9.44
N ALA A 312 -3.39 -4.96 8.91
CA ALA A 312 -4.18 -3.95 8.20
C ALA A 312 -4.85 -4.56 6.95
N ALA A 313 -4.06 -5.27 6.16
CA ALA A 313 -4.53 -5.93 4.96
C ALA A 313 -5.55 -7.04 5.26
N LYS A 314 -5.41 -7.76 6.40
CA LYS A 314 -6.41 -8.77 6.81
C LYS A 314 -7.75 -8.12 7.21
N LYS A 315 -7.71 -6.94 7.83
CA LYS A 315 -8.93 -6.19 8.16
C LYS A 315 -9.69 -5.71 6.92
N GLU A 316 -8.99 -5.51 5.82
CA GLU A 316 -9.56 -5.05 4.54
C GLU A 316 -10.09 -6.20 3.66
N GLY A 317 -10.42 -7.35 4.25
CA GLY A 317 -11.02 -8.48 3.53
C GLY A 317 -10.01 -9.45 2.92
N GLY A 318 -8.70 -9.18 2.98
CA GLY A 318 -7.65 -10.17 2.73
C GLY A 318 -7.56 -10.76 1.33
N GLN A 319 -8.34 -10.30 0.36
CA GLN A 319 -8.33 -10.83 -1.00
C GLN A 319 -7.17 -10.19 -1.78
N GLY A 320 -6.14 -10.98 -2.11
CA GLY A 320 -5.13 -10.61 -3.11
C GLY A 320 -3.85 -9.90 -2.65
N GLN A 321 -3.51 -9.91 -1.34
CA GLN A 321 -2.43 -9.09 -0.74
C GLN A 321 -1.05 -9.12 -1.40
N PHE A 322 -0.73 -10.06 -2.29
CA PHE A 322 0.60 -10.19 -2.93
C PHE A 322 0.56 -10.40 -4.45
N LYS A 323 -0.61 -10.38 -5.10
CA LYS A 323 -0.68 -10.80 -6.50
C LYS A 323 -0.28 -9.70 -7.49
N ASP A 324 -0.63 -8.45 -7.22
CA ASP A 324 -0.57 -7.42 -8.26
C ASP A 324 0.19 -6.14 -7.85
N GLU A 325 0.73 -6.08 -6.63
CA GLU A 325 1.40 -4.88 -6.12
C GLU A 325 2.91 -5.08 -5.92
N ILE A 326 3.70 -4.33 -6.70
CA ILE A 326 5.17 -4.35 -6.65
C ILE A 326 5.65 -3.99 -5.23
N HIS A 327 4.98 -3.05 -4.56
CA HIS A 327 5.32 -2.63 -3.20
C HIS A 327 5.25 -3.78 -2.19
N HIS A 328 4.20 -4.61 -2.22
CA HIS A 328 4.07 -5.73 -1.27
C HIS A 328 5.13 -6.81 -1.53
N ASN A 329 5.42 -7.09 -2.80
CA ASN A 329 6.43 -8.08 -3.19
C ASN A 329 7.84 -7.64 -2.81
N VAL A 330 8.19 -6.39 -3.09
CA VAL A 330 9.50 -5.83 -2.68
C VAL A 330 9.60 -5.74 -1.16
N GLY A 331 8.53 -5.34 -0.46
CA GLY A 331 8.46 -5.32 1.00
C GLY A 331 8.73 -6.69 1.63
N LEU A 332 8.19 -7.76 1.06
CA LEU A 332 8.45 -9.13 1.51
C LEU A 332 9.92 -9.54 1.29
N ILE A 333 10.50 -9.21 0.13
CA ILE A 333 11.91 -9.49 -0.17
C ILE A 333 12.82 -8.77 0.84
N ILE A 334 12.55 -7.50 1.14
CA ILE A 334 13.27 -6.72 2.15
C ILE A 334 13.18 -7.40 3.51
N PHE A 335 11.98 -7.81 3.93
CA PHE A 335 11.77 -8.51 5.20
C PHE A 335 12.63 -9.78 5.30
N LEU A 336 12.67 -10.61 4.25
CA LEU A 336 13.50 -11.81 4.21
C LEU A 336 15.00 -11.47 4.25
N PHE A 337 15.45 -10.44 3.53
CA PHE A 337 16.84 -10.01 3.55
C PHE A 337 17.27 -9.44 4.91
N VAL A 338 16.37 -8.79 5.64
CA VAL A 338 16.64 -8.39 7.04
C VAL A 338 16.89 -9.62 7.92
N LEU A 339 16.10 -10.69 7.77
CA LEU A 339 16.33 -11.95 8.50
C LEU A 339 17.71 -12.52 8.19
N VAL A 340 18.07 -12.59 6.91
CA VAL A 340 19.38 -13.08 6.47
C VAL A 340 20.50 -12.19 7.01
N GLN A 341 20.37 -10.86 6.98
CA GLN A 341 21.35 -9.94 7.56
C GLN A 341 21.51 -10.08 9.06
N CYS A 342 20.41 -10.29 9.80
CA CYS A 342 20.47 -10.59 11.24
C CYS A 342 21.22 -11.89 11.51
N LEU A 343 20.95 -12.95 10.75
CA LEU A 343 21.67 -14.23 10.87
C LEU A 343 23.15 -14.08 10.50
N LEU A 344 23.47 -13.38 9.42
CA LEU A 344 24.86 -13.09 9.04
C LEU A 344 25.59 -12.27 10.12
N GLY A 345 24.90 -11.30 10.74
CA GLY A 345 25.43 -10.55 11.87
C GLY A 345 25.70 -11.42 13.09
N TYR A 346 24.81 -12.37 13.39
CA TYR A 346 24.94 -13.32 14.49
C TYR A 346 26.10 -14.31 14.28
N PHE A 347 26.21 -14.87 13.07
CA PHE A 347 27.28 -15.80 12.68
C PHE A 347 28.56 -15.12 12.21
N ARG A 348 28.78 -13.86 12.62
CA ARG A 348 30.00 -13.12 12.32
C ARG A 348 31.22 -13.90 12.82
N PRO A 349 32.16 -14.32 11.95
CA PRO A 349 33.35 -15.03 12.38
C PRO A 349 34.15 -14.23 13.41
N HIS A 350 34.56 -14.89 14.50
CA HIS A 350 35.43 -14.27 15.49
C HIS A 350 36.73 -13.79 14.82
N THR A 351 37.24 -12.65 15.27
CA THR A 351 38.62 -12.28 14.95
C THR A 351 39.50 -13.35 15.59
N GLU A 352 40.39 -13.99 14.82
CA GLU A 352 41.43 -14.83 15.38
C GLU A 352 42.26 -13.93 16.30
N GLU A 353 41.97 -14.04 17.61
CA GLU A 353 42.71 -13.34 18.64
C GLU A 353 44.06 -14.03 18.66
N ASN A 354 45.09 -13.31 18.19
CA ASN A 354 46.46 -13.77 17.99
C ASN A 354 46.75 -14.95 18.92
N ALA A 355 46.82 -16.16 18.34
CA ALA A 355 47.21 -17.36 19.08
C ALA A 355 48.38 -16.95 19.98
N PRO A 356 48.28 -17.21 21.31
CA PRO A 356 49.21 -16.65 22.29
C PRO A 356 50.58 -16.82 21.69
N LYS A 357 51.26 -15.70 21.38
CA LYS A 357 52.59 -15.73 20.76
C LYS A 357 53.34 -16.72 21.61
N THR A 358 53.58 -17.93 21.08
CA THR A 358 54.37 -18.93 21.76
C THR A 358 55.66 -18.16 21.98
N ILE A 359 55.87 -17.76 23.23
CA ILE A 359 57.12 -17.16 23.63
C ILE A 359 58.04 -18.34 23.40
N GLU A 360 58.66 -18.41 22.22
CA GLU A 360 59.91 -19.12 22.07
C GLU A 360 60.84 -18.39 23.03
N GLU A 361 60.74 -18.81 24.29
CA GLU A 361 61.72 -18.59 25.31
C GLU A 361 62.96 -19.29 24.76
N LYS A 362 63.74 -18.53 23.98
CA LYS A 362 65.17 -18.77 23.92
C LYS A 362 65.67 -18.57 25.34
N GLU A 363 65.60 -19.64 26.13
CA GLU A 363 66.48 -19.83 27.28
C GLU A 363 67.91 -19.79 26.74
N GLU A 364 68.52 -18.60 26.70
CA GLU A 364 69.96 -18.52 26.87
C GLU A 364 70.24 -18.59 28.37
N PRO A 365 70.99 -19.59 28.85
CA PRO A 365 71.34 -19.71 30.25
C PRO A 365 72.37 -18.63 30.59
N ASN A 366 71.92 -17.53 31.20
CA ASN A 366 72.83 -16.58 31.83
C ASN A 366 72.99 -16.94 33.31
N GLU A 367 74.01 -17.76 33.58
CA GLU A 367 74.64 -17.85 34.90
C GLU A 367 75.35 -16.51 35.18
N GLU A 368 74.76 -15.60 35.96
CA GLU A 368 75.50 -14.80 36.97
C GLU A 368 74.64 -13.72 37.66
N SER A 369 74.89 -13.56 38.96
CA SER A 369 74.40 -12.53 39.91
C SER A 369 72.99 -12.77 40.45
N MET A 370 72.78 -13.40 41.61
CA MET A 370 73.39 -13.25 42.94
C MET A 370 73.12 -11.89 43.62
N MET A 371 72.24 -11.95 44.62
CA MET A 371 72.08 -11.07 45.80
C MET A 371 71.65 -9.60 45.62
N LYS A 372 70.45 -9.28 46.13
CA LYS A 372 70.33 -8.67 47.47
C LYS A 372 68.88 -8.58 47.96
N GLU A 373 68.64 -9.25 49.07
CA GLU A 373 67.68 -8.86 50.11
C GLU A 373 67.86 -7.38 50.51
N THR A 374 66.76 -6.67 50.77
CA THR A 374 66.53 -6.12 52.12
C THR A 374 65.08 -5.66 52.34
N ASN A 375 64.55 -6.13 53.47
CA ASN A 375 63.33 -5.69 54.15
C ASN A 375 63.41 -4.21 54.55
N ILE A 376 62.31 -3.46 54.41
CA ILE A 376 61.95 -2.36 55.34
C ILE A 376 60.44 -2.41 55.61
N SER A 377 60.15 -2.40 56.91
CA SER A 377 58.87 -2.48 57.61
C SER A 377 58.26 -1.10 57.92
N LYS A 378 56.97 -1.11 58.34
CA LYS A 378 56.32 -0.16 59.29
C LYS A 378 56.14 1.29 58.80
N ASP A 379 55.19 2.09 59.24
CA ASP A 379 53.95 2.01 60.04
C ASP A 379 53.27 3.39 59.80
N GLU A 380 52.06 3.57 60.33
CA GLU A 380 51.59 4.84 60.93
C GLU A 380 50.55 5.72 60.20
N SER A 381 49.33 5.55 60.72
CA SER A 381 48.19 6.46 60.95
C SER A 381 48.32 7.99 60.81
N THR A 382 47.27 8.64 60.28
CA THR A 382 46.58 9.86 60.80
C THR A 382 45.24 10.01 60.02
N ILE A 383 44.01 9.82 60.56
CA ILE A 383 43.16 10.64 61.47
C ILE A 383 42.64 11.97 60.86
N LEU A 384 41.30 12.04 60.69
CA LEU A 384 40.32 13.16 60.64
C LEU A 384 40.57 14.35 59.67
N ASP A 385 39.60 14.92 58.94
CA ASP A 385 38.34 15.52 59.40
C ASP A 385 37.22 15.54 58.33
N THR A 386 35.99 15.46 58.85
CA THR A 386 34.70 15.82 58.26
C THR A 386 34.52 17.33 58.12
N GLU A 387 33.71 17.80 57.16
CA GLU A 387 32.75 18.93 57.34
C GLU A 387 31.75 18.96 56.14
N PRO A 388 30.46 19.30 56.38
CA PRO A 388 29.40 19.32 55.38
C PRO A 388 29.13 20.73 54.82
N PHE A 389 28.77 20.83 53.55
CA PHE A 389 28.34 22.10 52.95
C PHE A 389 26.81 22.21 52.96
N GLU A 390 26.29 23.08 53.82
CA GLU A 390 24.90 23.54 53.78
C GLU A 390 24.84 25.07 53.97
N LYS A 391 23.94 25.69 53.17
CA LYS A 391 23.10 26.87 53.49
C LYS A 391 23.49 28.25 52.95
N ALA A 392 22.57 28.84 52.16
CA ALA A 392 21.87 30.14 52.37
C ALA A 392 21.33 30.65 51.02
N GLU A 393 20.04 30.56 50.71
CA GLU A 393 18.98 31.55 51.00
C GLU A 393 19.35 33.03 50.71
N ARG A 394 18.68 33.61 49.71
CA ARG A 394 18.37 35.04 49.67
C ARG A 394 16.99 35.26 49.05
N ALA A 395 16.10 35.79 49.88
CA ALA A 395 14.78 36.30 49.52
C ALA A 395 14.87 37.67 48.83
N SER A 396 13.94 37.95 47.92
CA SER A 396 13.51 39.31 47.58
C SER A 396 12.07 39.26 47.06
N ALA A 397 11.20 40.03 47.68
CA ALA A 397 9.75 40.10 47.43
C ALA A 397 9.39 41.30 46.52
N CYS A 398 8.44 41.05 45.59
CA CYS A 398 7.29 41.84 45.10
C CYS A 398 7.43 43.33 44.64
N PRO A 399 6.47 43.91 43.87
CA PRO A 399 5.10 43.44 43.56
C PRO A 399 4.59 43.53 42.09
N ASP A 400 3.46 42.84 41.87
CA ASP A 400 2.30 43.07 40.97
C ASP A 400 2.40 43.89 39.67
N GLU A 401 1.95 43.29 38.56
CA GLU A 401 0.90 43.88 37.71
C GLU A 401 0.21 42.85 36.80
N ASN A 402 -1.07 43.10 36.55
CA ASN A 402 -2.08 42.20 36.00
C ASN A 402 -1.97 42.00 34.47
N ALA A 403 -2.31 40.80 33.99
CA ALA A 403 -3.04 40.62 32.72
C ALA A 403 -3.62 39.21 32.63
N GLU A 404 -4.93 39.18 32.41
CA GLU A 404 -5.79 38.02 32.20
C GLU A 404 -5.44 37.32 30.88
N GLU A 405 -5.35 35.98 30.88
CA GLU A 405 -5.65 35.16 29.70
C GLU A 405 -6.06 33.74 30.15
N GLU A 406 -7.34 33.43 29.92
CA GLU A 406 -7.96 32.10 30.01
C GLU A 406 -7.30 31.17 28.96
N GLY A 407 -7.03 29.88 29.14
CA GLY A 407 -7.67 28.86 29.94
C GLY A 407 -7.89 27.62 29.04
N PHE A 408 -6.85 26.85 28.72
CA PHE A 408 -6.98 25.48 28.18
C PHE A 408 -5.74 24.65 28.55
N GLU A 409 -5.75 24.11 29.78
CA GLU A 409 -4.69 23.24 30.29
C GLU A 409 -5.26 21.83 30.51
N LEU A 410 -4.82 20.87 29.69
CA LEU A 410 -5.18 19.46 29.80
C LEU A 410 -4.31 18.81 30.89
N ASP A 411 -4.98 18.34 31.94
CA ASP A 411 -4.41 17.65 33.10
C ASP A 411 -3.77 16.30 32.70
N MET A 412 -2.46 16.35 32.46
CA MET A 412 -1.57 15.23 32.15
C MET A 412 -0.93 14.61 33.40
N ASN A 413 -1.51 14.83 34.59
CA ASN A 413 -1.01 14.27 35.86
C ASN A 413 -1.91 13.18 36.47
N ALA A 414 -3.05 12.86 35.85
CA ALA A 414 -3.97 11.82 36.34
C ALA A 414 -3.69 10.38 35.86
N LEU A 415 -2.67 10.14 35.02
CA LEU A 415 -2.36 8.78 34.49
C LEU A 415 -1.14 8.10 35.13
N ALA A 416 -0.45 8.75 36.07
CA ALA A 416 0.79 8.22 36.67
C ALA A 416 0.60 7.50 38.01
N ALA A 417 -0.60 7.49 38.59
CA ALA A 417 -0.83 7.02 39.97
C ALA A 417 -1.25 5.54 40.12
N ASP A 418 -1.40 4.77 39.03
CA ASP A 418 -1.85 3.37 39.11
C ASP A 418 -0.80 2.33 38.66
N ALA A 419 0.44 2.78 38.38
CA ALA A 419 1.54 1.91 37.93
C ALA A 419 2.57 1.57 39.02
N GLU A 420 2.36 1.96 40.28
CA GLU A 420 3.36 1.86 41.35
C GLU A 420 2.94 0.96 42.52
N LYS A 421 2.32 -0.19 42.24
CA LYS A 421 1.97 -1.17 43.29
C LYS A 421 2.34 -2.63 43.02
N ASN A 422 3.25 -2.91 42.09
CA ASN A 422 3.67 -4.30 41.83
C ASN A 422 5.15 -4.47 41.46
N LYS A 423 6.06 -3.83 42.20
CA LYS A 423 7.50 -4.11 42.14
C LYS A 423 8.10 -4.33 43.52
N THR A 424 7.85 -5.51 44.08
CA THR A 424 8.79 -6.13 45.03
C THR A 424 8.56 -7.64 45.08
N ALA A 425 9.52 -8.38 44.53
CA ALA A 425 9.84 -9.81 44.74
C ALA A 425 9.84 -10.65 43.45
N LYS A 426 11.02 -10.71 42.81
CA LYS A 426 11.76 -11.94 42.43
C LYS A 426 12.74 -11.63 41.30
N ARG A 427 14.02 -11.54 41.66
CA ARG A 427 15.13 -11.78 40.75
C ARG A 427 15.09 -13.26 40.34
N SER A 428 14.80 -13.58 39.09
CA SER A 428 15.23 -14.84 38.49
C SER A 428 15.67 -14.63 37.04
N LYS A 429 16.86 -15.13 36.75
CA LYS A 429 17.53 -15.16 35.45
C LYS A 429 16.57 -15.65 34.34
N PHE A 430 16.39 -14.85 33.29
CA PHE A 430 15.58 -15.20 32.13
C PHE A 430 16.50 -15.73 31.02
N TYR A 431 16.53 -17.06 30.87
CA TYR A 431 17.08 -17.74 29.70
C TYR A 431 16.00 -17.80 28.62
N TRP A 432 16.35 -17.48 27.38
CA TRP A 432 15.51 -17.75 26.21
C TRP A 432 15.54 -19.26 25.92
N SER A 433 14.39 -19.93 26.03
CA SER A 433 14.16 -21.31 25.58
C SER A 433 12.66 -21.53 25.31
N PHE A 434 12.36 -22.35 24.28
CA PHE A 434 11.07 -22.71 23.64
C PHE A 434 10.65 -21.82 22.45
N PHE A 435 10.49 -22.36 21.23
CA PHE A 435 9.67 -23.51 20.83
C PHE A 435 10.38 -24.57 19.96
N ILE A 436 10.23 -25.86 20.33
CA ILE A 436 10.16 -27.02 19.41
C ILE A 436 9.02 -27.90 19.93
N GLN A 437 8.04 -28.24 19.09
CA GLN A 437 7.10 -29.33 19.31
C GLN A 437 7.39 -30.48 18.32
N PRO A 438 7.10 -31.75 18.68
CA PRO A 438 7.43 -32.93 17.88
C PRO A 438 6.47 -33.13 16.69
N PRO A 439 6.88 -33.91 15.66
CA PRO A 439 6.15 -34.02 14.39
C PRO A 439 4.94 -34.97 14.48
N VAL A 440 3.88 -34.60 13.77
CA VAL A 440 2.72 -35.44 13.44
C VAL A 440 2.99 -36.13 12.09
N SER A 441 2.66 -37.43 12.02
CA SER A 441 2.89 -38.37 10.91
C SER A 441 2.04 -38.09 9.64
N PRO A 442 2.39 -38.69 8.48
CA PRO A 442 2.26 -38.07 7.15
C PRO A 442 0.96 -38.41 6.39
N THR A 443 0.56 -37.48 5.53
CA THR A 443 -0.36 -37.69 4.38
C THR A 443 0.44 -37.59 3.08
N PRO A 444 0.02 -38.27 2.00
CA PRO A 444 0.90 -38.63 0.89
C PRO A 444 1.36 -37.43 0.08
N GLU A 445 2.66 -37.38 -0.11
CA GLU A 445 3.47 -36.34 -0.71
C GLU A 445 3.50 -36.53 -2.25
N ILE A 446 3.04 -35.51 -2.98
CA ILE A 446 3.43 -35.30 -4.37
C ILE A 446 4.74 -34.51 -4.28
N SER A 447 5.83 -35.08 -4.79
CA SER A 447 7.19 -34.56 -4.59
C SER A 447 7.32 -33.11 -5.07
N GLU A 448 7.75 -32.21 -4.18
CA GLU A 448 8.05 -30.81 -4.50
C GLU A 448 9.09 -30.65 -5.62
N GLU A 449 9.92 -31.67 -5.85
CA GLU A 449 10.88 -31.74 -6.97
C GLU A 449 10.17 -31.60 -8.32
N GLN A 450 8.95 -32.14 -8.46
CA GLN A 450 8.18 -32.09 -9.70
C GLN A 450 7.59 -30.69 -9.97
N LYS A 451 7.32 -29.91 -8.91
CA LYS A 451 6.88 -28.50 -9.05
C LYS A 451 8.02 -27.57 -9.42
N LEU A 452 9.25 -27.89 -9.01
CA LEU A 452 10.42 -27.07 -9.31
C LEU A 452 10.86 -27.27 -10.76
N ASP A 453 10.80 -28.51 -11.27
CA ASP A 453 11.12 -28.81 -12.68
C ASP A 453 10.09 -28.22 -13.66
N ASP A 454 8.80 -28.21 -13.30
CA ASP A 454 7.75 -27.59 -14.11
C ASP A 454 7.89 -26.05 -14.17
N LEU A 455 8.30 -25.41 -13.05
CA LEU A 455 8.56 -23.97 -12.99
C LEU A 455 9.82 -23.55 -13.78
N VAL A 456 10.86 -24.39 -13.80
CA VAL A 456 12.07 -24.15 -14.60
C VAL A 456 11.77 -24.33 -16.10
N ALA A 457 10.96 -25.33 -16.46
CA ALA A 457 10.54 -25.56 -17.84
C ALA A 457 9.65 -24.43 -18.39
N GLU A 458 8.83 -23.79 -17.56
CA GLU A 458 8.01 -22.64 -17.94
C GLU A 458 8.85 -21.36 -18.14
N PHE A 459 9.90 -21.16 -17.34
CA PHE A 459 10.83 -20.05 -17.48
C PHE A 459 11.72 -20.15 -18.74
N GLU A 460 12.16 -21.35 -19.12
CA GLU A 460 12.91 -21.55 -20.37
C GLU A 460 12.03 -21.34 -21.62
N LYS A 461 10.73 -21.65 -21.53
CA LYS A 461 9.78 -21.45 -22.63
C LYS A 461 9.49 -19.96 -22.90
N ALA A 462 9.54 -19.13 -21.86
CA ALA A 462 9.34 -17.68 -21.98
C ALA A 462 10.57 -16.94 -22.55
N GLY A 463 11.78 -17.51 -22.43
CA GLY A 463 13.02 -16.88 -22.89
C GLY A 463 13.31 -16.92 -24.40
N THR A 464 12.50 -17.64 -25.19
CA THR A 464 12.82 -17.92 -26.61
C THR A 464 11.95 -17.15 -27.62
N SER A 465 11.12 -16.19 -27.18
CA SER A 465 10.22 -15.42 -28.05
C SER A 465 10.47 -13.92 -27.97
N MET A 466 11.68 -13.48 -28.35
CA MET A 466 11.93 -12.10 -28.76
C MET A 466 12.91 -12.10 -29.94
N ASN A 467 12.38 -12.37 -31.14
CA ASN A 467 13.00 -11.98 -32.39
C ASN A 467 12.25 -10.79 -32.95
N ALA A 468 12.98 -9.72 -33.23
CA ALA A 468 12.51 -8.47 -33.81
C ALA A 468 11.92 -8.68 -35.22
N PRO A 469 10.83 -8.00 -35.59
CA PRO A 469 10.47 -7.86 -37.00
C PRO A 469 11.22 -6.70 -37.63
N GLY A 470 11.74 -6.96 -38.84
CA GLY A 470 12.54 -6.04 -39.64
C GLY A 470 11.78 -4.84 -40.18
N GLU A 471 12.54 -3.77 -40.37
CA GLU A 471 12.16 -2.59 -41.17
C GLU A 471 12.25 -2.96 -42.65
N ASP A 472 11.11 -2.94 -43.34
CA ASP A 472 11.05 -2.72 -44.79
C ASP A 472 10.22 -1.45 -45.02
N GLY A 473 10.83 -0.48 -45.71
CA GLY A 473 10.24 0.82 -45.97
C GLY A 473 9.17 0.81 -47.06
N ASN A 474 8.38 1.88 -47.10
CA ASN A 474 7.99 2.47 -48.37
C ASN A 474 7.65 3.96 -48.22
N GLU A 475 8.07 4.69 -49.25
CA GLU A 475 7.90 6.11 -49.50
C GLU A 475 6.42 6.47 -49.74
N ASP A 476 5.99 7.65 -49.31
CA ASP A 476 5.54 8.75 -50.19
C ASP A 476 4.48 9.71 -49.58
N GLU A 477 4.66 10.98 -49.97
CA GLU A 477 3.69 12.08 -50.10
C GLU A 477 3.16 12.91 -48.90
N LYS A 478 3.76 14.11 -48.81
CA LYS A 478 3.13 15.45 -48.93
C LYS A 478 1.74 15.67 -48.31
N ASN A 479 1.68 16.54 -47.31
CA ASN A 479 1.20 17.92 -47.47
C ASN A 479 1.34 18.70 -46.16
N GLY A 480 1.75 19.95 -46.28
CA GLY A 480 2.01 20.83 -45.13
C GLY A 480 0.77 21.53 -44.61
N THR A 481 0.89 22.01 -43.37
CA THR A 481 0.29 23.25 -42.90
C THR A 481 1.08 23.72 -41.68
N ALA A 482 1.40 25.01 -41.70
CA ALA A 482 2.14 25.71 -40.67
C ALA A 482 1.29 25.95 -39.41
N ALA A 483 1.84 25.71 -38.23
CA ALA A 483 1.47 26.44 -37.01
C ALA A 483 2.58 26.32 -35.94
N HIS A 484 3.21 27.47 -35.71
CA HIS A 484 3.86 27.98 -34.50
C HIS A 484 3.95 27.04 -33.28
N GLN A 485 5.18 26.65 -32.91
CA GLN A 485 5.52 26.09 -31.60
C GLN A 485 6.74 26.82 -31.05
N ASP A 486 6.55 27.57 -29.95
CA ASP A 486 7.61 28.15 -29.14
C ASP A 486 8.17 27.07 -28.22
N ASN A 487 9.34 26.52 -28.57
CA ASN A 487 10.12 25.61 -27.74
C ASN A 487 11.23 26.39 -27.03
N HIS A 488 11.09 26.56 -25.71
CA HIS A 488 12.20 26.93 -24.84
C HIS A 488 13.10 25.69 -24.60
N SER A 489 14.13 25.54 -25.45
CA SER A 489 15.20 24.56 -25.24
C SER A 489 16.29 25.14 -24.33
N TRP A 490 16.55 24.46 -23.22
CA TRP A 490 17.71 24.69 -22.35
C TRP A 490 18.99 24.19 -23.05
N ASN A 491 19.87 25.12 -23.40
CA ASN A 491 21.20 24.81 -23.93
C ASN A 491 22.10 24.26 -22.82
N PHE A 492 22.50 22.99 -22.95
CA PHE A 492 23.60 22.41 -22.18
C PHE A 492 24.95 22.89 -22.73
N PHE A 493 25.84 23.22 -21.80
CA PHE A 493 27.24 23.59 -21.99
C PHE A 493 28.00 22.62 -22.91
N THR A 494 28.64 23.15 -23.95
CA THR A 494 29.75 22.50 -24.66
C THR A 494 31.05 22.68 -23.85
N PRO A 495 31.88 21.64 -23.65
CA PRO A 495 33.21 21.84 -23.07
C PRO A 495 34.18 22.33 -24.15
N SER A 496 34.84 23.44 -23.83
CA SER A 496 36.00 24.01 -24.51
C SER A 496 37.09 22.95 -24.75
N GLN A 497 37.61 22.90 -25.97
CA GLN A 497 38.83 22.18 -26.32
C GLN A 497 40.00 22.69 -25.46
N ALA A 498 40.63 21.78 -24.71
CA ALA A 498 41.92 21.99 -24.07
C ALA A 498 42.98 21.19 -24.83
N SER A 499 44.08 21.87 -25.16
CA SER A 499 45.25 21.35 -25.87
C SER A 499 45.96 20.22 -25.11
N PRO A 500 46.66 19.31 -25.81
CA PRO A 500 47.39 18.20 -25.17
C PRO A 500 48.61 18.71 -24.38
N PRO A 501 48.87 18.19 -23.17
CA PRO A 501 50.12 18.46 -22.46
C PRO A 501 51.27 17.65 -23.09
N SER A 502 52.43 18.30 -23.18
CA SER A 502 53.68 17.77 -23.69
C SER A 502 54.19 16.61 -22.84
N GLU A 503 54.37 15.44 -23.47
CA GLU A 503 55.22 14.35 -22.99
C GLU A 503 56.67 14.83 -22.89
N THR A 504 57.19 15.02 -21.67
CA THR A 504 58.61 14.90 -21.33
C THR A 504 58.75 14.97 -19.81
N GLY A 505 58.88 13.82 -19.13
CA GLY A 505 59.21 13.83 -17.70
C GLY A 505 59.02 12.53 -16.91
N GLU A 506 58.33 11.51 -17.44
CA GLU A 506 57.89 10.37 -16.62
C GLU A 506 58.76 9.09 -16.75
N GLU A 507 59.87 9.11 -17.49
CA GLU A 507 60.73 7.93 -17.64
C GLU A 507 61.78 7.76 -16.52
N GLN A 508 62.09 8.80 -15.73
CA GLN A 508 63.13 8.70 -14.69
C GLN A 508 62.66 8.08 -13.36
N ASN A 509 61.36 7.85 -13.17
CA ASN A 509 60.82 7.28 -11.93
C ASN A 509 60.63 5.76 -11.98
N LEU A 510 60.54 5.17 -13.18
CA LEU A 510 60.31 3.73 -13.33
C LEU A 510 61.56 2.91 -12.98
N ASP A 511 62.74 3.41 -13.33
CA ASP A 511 64.01 2.75 -13.03
C ASP A 511 64.37 2.82 -11.53
N GLN A 512 64.01 3.90 -10.83
CA GLN A 512 64.16 3.97 -9.37
C GLN A 512 63.17 3.04 -8.65
N LEU A 513 61.95 2.88 -9.18
CA LEU A 513 60.97 1.95 -8.62
C LEU A 513 61.41 0.49 -8.80
N GLN A 514 61.94 0.15 -9.98
CA GLN A 514 62.43 -1.21 -10.27
C GLN A 514 63.71 -1.54 -9.48
N ALA A 515 64.58 -0.56 -9.20
CA ALA A 515 65.73 -0.73 -8.32
C ALA A 515 65.31 -0.96 -6.86
N LYS A 516 64.26 -0.30 -6.37
CA LYS A 516 63.70 -0.51 -5.02
C LYS A 516 63.05 -1.89 -4.86
N ILE A 517 62.40 -2.40 -5.90
CA ILE A 517 61.79 -3.75 -5.90
C ILE A 517 62.87 -4.85 -5.93
N LYS A 518 63.99 -4.64 -6.65
CA LYS A 518 65.11 -5.59 -6.68
C LYS A 518 66.00 -5.57 -5.42
N GLY A 519 65.91 -4.53 -4.59
CA GLY A 519 66.70 -4.37 -3.37
C GLY A 519 66.25 -5.20 -2.16
N GLY A 520 65.15 -5.96 -2.24
CA GLY A 520 64.74 -6.87 -1.16
C GLY A 520 64.30 -6.19 0.14
N GLU A 521 64.04 -4.88 0.13
CA GLU A 521 63.75 -4.09 1.34
C GLU A 521 62.27 -3.69 1.49
N ILE A 522 61.40 -4.18 0.60
CA ILE A 522 59.95 -4.13 0.79
C ILE A 522 59.48 -5.58 0.96
N SER A 523 59.67 -6.11 2.17
CA SER A 523 58.89 -7.28 2.58
C SER A 523 57.43 -6.86 2.45
N PRO A 524 56.60 -7.49 1.60
CA PRO A 524 55.17 -7.23 1.62
C PRO A 524 54.72 -7.43 3.06
N ASP A 525 54.06 -6.41 3.63
CA ASP A 525 53.53 -6.48 5.00
C ASP A 525 52.77 -7.80 5.13
N LYS A 526 53.34 -8.72 5.90
CA LYS A 526 52.84 -10.09 6.10
C LYS A 526 51.49 -10.12 6.83
N ASP A 527 50.95 -8.97 7.20
CA ASP A 527 49.79 -8.87 8.08
C ASP A 527 48.44 -8.93 7.33
N GLU A 528 48.40 -8.78 6.00
CA GLU A 528 47.14 -8.94 5.23
C GLU A 528 46.88 -10.37 4.73
N SER A 529 47.88 -11.25 4.71
CA SER A 529 47.74 -12.57 4.07
C SER A 529 47.01 -13.64 4.91
N GLU A 530 46.73 -13.38 6.19
CA GLU A 530 46.03 -14.33 7.07
C GLU A 530 44.66 -13.84 7.57
N MET A 531 43.97 -12.97 6.84
CA MET A 531 42.51 -12.92 7.03
C MET A 531 41.91 -14.23 6.54
N SER A 532 41.39 -15.04 7.47
CA SER A 532 40.61 -16.23 7.13
C SER A 532 39.62 -15.91 6.00
N LYS A 533 39.64 -16.72 4.93
CA LYS A 533 38.80 -16.55 3.74
C LYS A 533 37.32 -16.37 4.11
N ALA A 534 36.88 -17.02 5.18
CA ALA A 534 35.54 -16.89 5.73
C ALA A 534 35.21 -15.46 6.20
N ARG A 535 36.14 -14.79 6.90
CA ARG A 535 35.98 -13.41 7.36
C ARG A 535 35.97 -12.43 6.18
N MET A 536 36.80 -12.67 5.16
CA MET A 536 36.82 -11.85 3.95
C MET A 536 35.50 -11.96 3.19
N LEU A 537 35.00 -13.19 2.98
CA LEU A 537 33.71 -13.44 2.33
C LEU A 537 32.57 -12.78 3.10
N TRP A 538 32.52 -12.96 4.43
CA TRP A 538 31.51 -12.34 5.29
C TRP A 538 31.49 -10.81 5.14
N LYS A 539 32.66 -10.15 5.15
CA LYS A 539 32.77 -8.69 5.00
C LYS A 539 32.20 -8.21 3.67
N ILE A 540 32.51 -8.91 2.58
CA ILE A 540 32.04 -8.56 1.23
C ILE A 540 30.53 -8.76 1.15
N THR A 541 30.03 -9.96 1.51
CA THR A 541 28.62 -10.30 1.46
C THR A 541 27.77 -9.36 2.31
N HIS A 542 28.15 -9.12 3.56
CA HIS A 542 27.42 -8.23 4.47
C HIS A 542 27.33 -6.81 3.92
N ARG A 543 28.42 -6.28 3.35
CA ARG A 543 28.47 -4.92 2.79
C ARG A 543 27.63 -4.78 1.52
N VAL A 544 27.78 -5.71 0.57
CA VAL A 544 27.02 -5.66 -0.69
C VAL A 544 25.53 -5.81 -0.42
N LEU A 545 25.15 -6.79 0.40
CA LEU A 545 23.76 -7.02 0.77
C LEU A 545 23.18 -5.82 1.54
N GLY A 546 23.98 -5.14 2.38
CA GLY A 546 23.53 -3.94 3.09
C GLY A 546 23.19 -2.77 2.17
N VAL A 547 23.97 -2.57 1.10
CA VAL A 547 23.70 -1.52 0.09
C VAL A 547 22.45 -1.86 -0.71
N ILE A 548 22.32 -3.09 -1.20
CA ILE A 548 21.14 -3.56 -1.95
C ILE A 548 19.87 -3.36 -1.10
N LEU A 549 19.93 -3.77 0.17
CA LEU A 549 18.81 -3.67 1.10
C LEU A 549 18.37 -2.22 1.32
N LEU A 550 19.31 -1.29 1.49
CA LEU A 550 19.01 0.13 1.63
C LEU A 550 18.33 0.70 0.37
N SER A 551 18.84 0.36 -0.82
CA SER A 551 18.25 0.81 -2.09
C SER A 551 16.84 0.29 -2.29
N LEU A 552 16.60 -1.01 -2.04
CA LEU A 552 15.27 -1.60 -2.12
C LEU A 552 14.33 -0.96 -1.09
N ALA A 553 14.79 -0.72 0.13
CA ALA A 553 13.97 -0.12 1.18
C ALA A 553 13.57 1.33 0.86
N TRP A 554 14.44 2.14 0.27
CA TRP A 554 14.09 3.50 -0.16
C TRP A 554 13.10 3.51 -1.31
N TYR A 555 13.27 2.61 -2.29
CA TYR A 555 12.28 2.39 -3.35
C TYR A 555 10.92 1.97 -2.75
N ASN A 556 10.93 1.04 -1.79
CA ASN A 556 9.72 0.56 -1.15
C ASN A 556 9.03 1.63 -0.30
N CYS A 557 9.79 2.48 0.41
CA CYS A 557 9.21 3.61 1.15
C CYS A 557 8.58 4.63 0.19
N THR A 558 9.23 4.92 -0.94
CA THR A 558 8.72 5.85 -1.95
C THR A 558 7.40 5.36 -2.54
N THR A 559 7.37 4.11 -3.03
CA THR A 559 6.14 3.49 -3.57
C THR A 559 5.03 3.37 -2.52
N GLY A 560 5.39 3.05 -1.26
CA GLY A 560 4.43 2.98 -0.16
C GLY A 560 3.78 4.32 0.18
N ILE A 561 4.52 5.44 0.08
CA ILE A 561 3.96 6.79 0.28
C ILE A 561 2.94 7.13 -0.82
N VAL A 562 3.26 6.80 -2.08
CA VAL A 562 2.36 7.01 -3.23
C VAL A 562 1.08 6.19 -3.04
N LEU A 563 1.21 4.88 -2.81
CA LEU A 563 0.06 3.99 -2.57
C LEU A 563 -0.80 4.45 -1.39
N PHE A 564 -0.18 4.92 -0.31
CA PHE A 564 -0.91 5.45 0.83
C PHE A 564 -1.70 6.72 0.45
N SER A 565 -1.09 7.63 -0.30
CA SER A 565 -1.76 8.86 -0.76
C SER A 565 -2.93 8.53 -1.68
N GLU A 566 -2.74 7.67 -2.68
CA GLU A 566 -3.78 7.24 -3.61
C GLU A 566 -4.93 6.56 -2.88
N LYS A 567 -4.62 5.62 -1.98
CA LYS A 567 -5.61 4.85 -1.23
C LYS A 567 -6.49 5.71 -0.32
N TYR A 568 -5.93 6.76 0.27
CA TYR A 568 -6.64 7.61 1.24
C TYR A 568 -6.93 9.01 0.71
N ASN A 569 -6.76 9.24 -0.59
CA ASN A 569 -6.91 10.53 -1.26
C ASN A 569 -6.24 11.67 -0.48
N VAL A 570 -4.98 11.48 -0.06
CA VAL A 570 -4.23 12.47 0.70
C VAL A 570 -3.42 13.34 -0.26
N ASP A 571 -3.85 14.59 -0.46
CA ASP A 571 -3.23 15.52 -1.42
C ASP A 571 -1.77 15.92 -1.10
N ASN A 572 -1.27 15.53 0.07
CA ASN A 572 0.07 15.84 0.55
C ASN A 572 1.15 14.85 0.11
N GLU A 573 0.90 14.00 -0.90
CA GLU A 573 1.87 13.03 -1.44
C GLU A 573 3.26 13.65 -1.64
N ARG A 574 3.29 14.76 -2.39
CA ARG A 574 4.52 15.47 -2.73
C ARG A 574 5.23 16.00 -1.49
N GLN A 575 4.48 16.45 -0.48
CA GLN A 575 5.07 16.92 0.78
C GLN A 575 5.70 15.76 1.55
N LEU A 576 5.01 14.61 1.66
CA LEU A 576 5.54 13.42 2.33
C LEU A 576 6.80 12.89 1.64
N LEU A 577 6.80 12.85 0.31
CA LEU A 577 7.99 12.48 -0.49
C LEU A 577 9.13 13.46 -0.29
N ASN A 578 8.86 14.78 -0.32
CA ASN A 578 9.88 15.80 -0.09
C ASN A 578 10.48 15.69 1.32
N VAL A 579 9.67 15.41 2.33
CA VAL A 579 10.15 15.20 3.71
C VAL A 579 11.05 13.96 3.76
N PHE A 580 10.60 12.82 3.23
CA PHE A 580 11.39 11.58 3.21
C PHE A 580 12.73 11.76 2.50
N TRP A 581 12.73 12.27 1.27
CA TRP A 581 13.94 12.49 0.49
C TRP A 581 14.81 13.60 1.05
N GLY A 582 14.22 14.64 1.67
CA GLY A 582 14.94 15.68 2.37
C GLY A 582 15.80 15.14 3.51
N PHE A 583 15.24 14.25 4.34
CA PHE A 583 16.00 13.55 5.39
C PHE A 583 17.08 12.63 4.81
N ALA A 584 16.74 11.79 3.83
CA ALA A 584 17.69 10.86 3.22
C ALA A 584 18.88 11.59 2.56
N ALA A 585 18.60 12.67 1.82
CA ALA A 585 19.62 13.50 1.18
C ALA A 585 20.51 14.23 2.19
N THR A 586 19.92 14.73 3.29
CA THR A 586 20.68 15.39 4.36
C THR A 586 21.69 14.42 4.98
N ILE A 587 21.26 13.19 5.30
CA ILE A 587 22.16 12.17 5.86
C ILE A 587 23.24 11.77 4.85
N ALA A 588 22.89 11.61 3.57
CA ALA A 588 23.85 11.29 2.52
C ALA A 588 24.93 12.38 2.35
N VAL A 589 24.54 13.65 2.33
CA VAL A 589 25.48 14.79 2.24
C VAL A 589 26.39 14.83 3.46
N LEU A 590 25.85 14.63 4.67
CA LEU A 590 26.67 14.54 5.90
C LEU A 590 27.74 13.46 5.76
N PHE A 591 27.40 12.31 5.16
CA PHE A 591 28.37 11.24 4.95
C PHE A 591 29.45 11.57 3.92
N LEU A 592 29.08 12.25 2.83
CA LEU A 592 30.03 12.70 1.81
C LEU A 592 30.99 13.77 2.34
N VAL A 593 30.46 14.78 3.06
CA VAL A 593 31.26 15.84 3.66
C VAL A 593 32.23 15.26 4.69
N GLN A 594 31.74 14.41 5.59
CA GLN A 594 32.60 13.78 6.60
C GLN A 594 33.66 12.88 5.96
N GLY A 595 33.29 12.12 4.93
CA GLY A 595 34.22 11.29 4.17
C GLY A 595 35.31 12.10 3.46
N PHE A 596 34.96 13.27 2.92
CA PHE A 596 35.91 14.20 2.31
C PHE A 596 36.86 14.80 3.36
N ILE A 597 36.34 15.27 4.50
CA ILE A 597 37.14 15.84 5.59
C ILE A 597 38.14 14.81 6.14
N LEU A 598 37.75 13.55 6.31
CA LEU A 598 38.64 12.50 6.82
C LEU A 598 39.71 12.04 5.82
N ARG A 599 39.60 12.43 4.55
CA ARG A 599 40.57 12.10 3.50
C ARG A 599 41.68 13.16 3.38
N GLN A 600 41.39 14.39 3.79
CA GLN A 600 42.37 15.46 3.95
C GLN A 600 43.13 15.23 5.26
#